data_AF-A0A8H6RCU9-F1
#
_entry.id   AF-A0A8H6RCU9-F1
#
_cell.length_a   1.000
_cell.length_b   1.000
_cell.length_c   1.000
_cell.angle_alpha   90.00
_cell.angle_beta   90.00
_cell.angle_gamma   90.00
#
_symmetry.space_group_name_H-M   'P 1'
#
loop_
_entity.id
_entity.type
_entity.pdbx_description
1 polymer ?
#
loop_
_entity_poly.entity_id
_entity_poly.type
_entity_poly.pdbx_seq_one_letter_code
_entity_poly.pdbx_strand_id
1 'polypeptide(L)'
;MLSPSQAPPTIPSKSANSTSNCARKSDVGWRTSPPHTGQGDSREAAMEEIEKFTKKIEEERLILIKPANSEHTFKVSETLLCQSSDYFVKAVQGAFKEASTATLTLPGASLDTIQLFIYWLYH
;
A
#
# COMPACT_ATOMS: atom_id res chain seq x y z
N MET A 1 50.71 8.89 -2.48
CA MET A 1 50.59 9.75 -1.30
C MET A 1 49.61 9.10 -0.35
N LEU A 2 50.12 8.43 0.69
CA LEU A 2 49.32 7.89 1.79
C LEU A 2 49.37 8.89 2.95
N SER A 3 48.22 9.25 3.51
CA SER A 3 48.04 9.82 4.85
C SER A 3 46.56 9.88 5.23
N PRO A 4 46.22 9.84 6.53
CA PRO A 4 45.43 8.72 7.05
C PRO A 4 44.19 9.13 7.88
N SER A 5 43.49 8.10 8.37
CA SER A 5 42.90 8.04 9.72
C SER A 5 41.77 9.00 10.08
N GLN A 6 40.55 8.47 10.20
CA GLN A 6 39.82 8.51 11.48
C GLN A 6 38.59 7.59 11.46
N ALA A 7 38.55 6.67 12.41
CA ALA A 7 37.35 5.98 12.89
C ALA A 7 37.10 6.40 14.36
N PRO A 8 36.03 5.92 15.00
CA PRO A 8 34.75 6.57 15.22
C PRO A 8 34.61 7.16 16.66
N PRO A 9 33.64 8.05 16.94
CA PRO A 9 33.32 8.40 18.32
C PRO A 9 32.40 7.36 18.98
N THR A 10 32.95 6.69 19.99
CA THR A 10 32.27 5.91 21.02
C THR A 10 31.36 6.80 21.86
N ILE A 11 30.08 6.46 22.00
CA ILE A 11 29.17 7.06 22.98
C ILE A 11 29.19 6.21 24.27
N PRO A 12 29.40 6.80 25.44
CA PRO A 12 29.52 6.07 26.70
C PRO A 12 28.18 5.54 27.23
N SER A 13 28.26 4.31 27.73
CA SER A 13 27.31 3.71 28.66
C SER A 13 27.37 4.37 30.04
N LYS A 14 26.19 4.55 30.66
CA LYS A 14 25.88 4.78 32.08
C LYS A 14 24.35 5.05 32.11
N SER A 15 23.54 4.64 33.07
CA SER A 15 23.76 4.19 34.43
C SER A 15 22.53 3.40 34.86
N ALA A 16 22.76 2.43 35.74
CA ALA A 16 21.76 1.77 36.56
C ALA A 16 20.82 2.76 37.26
N ASN A 17 19.60 2.31 37.53
CA ASN A 17 18.87 2.51 38.79
C ASN A 17 17.75 1.46 38.82
N SER A 18 17.81 0.46 39.71
CA SER A 18 17.57 0.53 41.16
C SER A 18 16.12 0.17 41.48
N THR A 19 15.98 -1.07 41.96
CA THR A 19 15.19 -1.45 43.13
C THR A 19 13.69 -1.65 42.99
N SER A 20 13.32 -2.93 43.13
CA SER A 20 12.26 -3.47 43.99
C SER A 20 10.85 -2.92 43.83
N ASN A 21 9.90 -3.82 43.55
CA ASN A 21 8.97 -4.17 44.63
C ASN A 21 8.31 -5.53 44.39
N CYS A 22 8.64 -6.46 45.29
CA CYS A 22 7.78 -7.57 45.67
C CYS A 22 6.50 -7.00 46.28
N ALA A 23 5.35 -7.24 45.66
CA ALA A 23 4.05 -7.10 46.30
C ALA A 23 3.25 -8.38 46.08
N ARG A 24 3.47 -9.33 46.99
CA ARG A 24 2.60 -10.49 47.20
C ARG A 24 1.35 -9.97 47.92
N LYS A 25 0.24 -9.85 47.20
CA LYS A 25 -1.09 -9.73 47.80
C LYS A 25 -1.93 -10.91 47.34
N SER A 26 -1.94 -11.93 48.18
CA SER A 26 -3.06 -12.85 48.31
C SER A 26 -4.24 -12.04 48.82
N ASP A 27 -5.29 -11.90 48.01
CA ASP A 27 -6.61 -11.60 48.55
C ASP A 27 -7.69 -12.27 47.70
N VAL A 28 -8.53 -13.00 48.41
CA VAL A 28 -9.56 -13.90 47.92
C VAL A 28 -10.76 -13.03 47.56
N GLY A 29 -10.82 -12.58 46.31
CA GLY A 29 -11.94 -11.82 45.75
C GLY A 29 -12.81 -12.72 44.88
N TRP A 30 -14.03 -12.98 45.34
CA TRP A 30 -15.02 -13.81 44.68
C TRP A 30 -15.34 -13.31 43.27
N ARG A 31 -15.20 -14.23 42.31
CA ARG A 31 -16.07 -14.42 41.13
C ARG A 31 -16.85 -13.17 40.70
N THR A 32 -16.33 -12.45 39.71
CA THR A 32 -17.18 -12.01 38.60
C THR A 32 -16.50 -12.48 37.33
N SER A 33 -17.19 -13.38 36.61
CA SER A 33 -16.86 -13.66 35.22
C SER A 33 -16.81 -12.32 34.48
N PRO A 34 -15.87 -12.12 33.53
CA PRO A 34 -15.95 -10.98 32.64
C PRO A 34 -17.35 -11.01 32.00
N PRO A 35 -18.04 -9.86 31.86
CA PRO A 35 -19.22 -9.82 31.03
C PRO A 35 -18.81 -10.38 29.67
N HIS A 36 -19.59 -11.34 29.16
CA HIS A 36 -19.47 -11.85 27.80
C HIS A 36 -19.69 -10.65 26.89
N THR A 37 -18.60 -9.96 26.57
CA THR A 37 -18.64 -8.78 25.72
C THR A 37 -18.89 -9.35 24.35
N GLY A 38 -20.03 -8.97 23.77
CA GLY A 38 -20.65 -9.57 22.60
C GLY A 38 -19.63 -9.97 21.56
N GLN A 39 -19.50 -11.28 21.38
CA GLN A 39 -18.77 -11.90 20.28
C GLN A 39 -19.65 -11.80 19.03
N GLY A 40 -19.85 -10.57 18.55
CA GLY A 40 -20.64 -10.19 17.38
C GLY A 40 -19.96 -9.10 16.54
N ASP A 41 -19.15 -8.26 17.17
CA ASP A 41 -18.48 -7.11 16.54
C ASP A 41 -17.44 -7.48 15.47
N SER A 42 -16.64 -8.53 15.68
CA SER A 42 -15.49 -8.79 14.78
C SER A 42 -15.89 -9.27 13.38
N ARG A 43 -17.02 -9.95 13.24
CA ARG A 43 -17.50 -10.40 11.93
C ARG A 43 -18.20 -9.27 11.17
N GLU A 44 -18.92 -8.42 11.91
CA GLU A 44 -19.59 -7.25 11.36
C GLU A 44 -18.58 -6.21 10.87
N ALA A 45 -17.58 -5.87 11.70
CA ALA A 45 -16.49 -4.98 11.31
C ALA A 45 -15.65 -5.55 10.15
N ALA A 46 -15.39 -6.86 10.13
CA ALA A 46 -14.67 -7.49 9.02
C ALA A 46 -15.48 -7.44 7.71
N MET A 47 -16.80 -7.66 7.77
CA MET A 47 -17.66 -7.61 6.59
C MET A 47 -17.83 -6.16 6.09
N GLU A 48 -17.92 -5.18 6.99
CA GLU A 48 -17.99 -3.76 6.64
C GLU A 48 -16.73 -3.28 5.90
N GLU A 49 -15.54 -3.66 6.37
CA GLU A 49 -14.29 -3.32 5.68
C GLU A 49 -14.17 -4.02 4.31
N ILE A 50 -14.66 -5.26 4.19
CA ILE A 50 -14.74 -5.97 2.90
C ILE A 50 -15.72 -5.26 1.95
N GLU A 51 -16.89 -4.84 2.42
CA GLU A 51 -17.88 -4.13 1.62
C GLU A 51 -17.32 -2.80 1.13
N LYS A 52 -16.71 -2.02 2.03
CA LYS A 52 -16.04 -0.76 1.72
C LYS A 52 -14.92 -0.94 0.70
N PHE A 53 -14.12 -2.00 0.82
CA PHE A 53 -13.06 -2.29 -0.14
C PHE A 53 -13.61 -2.71 -1.51
N THR A 54 -14.64 -3.55 -1.52
CA THR A 54 -15.29 -4.01 -2.77
C THR A 54 -15.90 -2.83 -3.51
N LYS A 55 -16.62 -1.96 -2.80
CA LYS A 55 -17.18 -0.73 -3.37
C LYS A 55 -16.09 0.19 -3.94
N LYS A 56 -14.95 0.29 -3.26
CA LYS A 56 -13.79 1.06 -3.75
C LYS A 56 -13.22 0.48 -5.05
N ILE A 57 -13.21 -0.85 -5.22
CA ILE A 57 -12.79 -1.50 -6.46
C ILE A 57 -13.83 -1.27 -7.56
N GLU A 58 -15.12 -1.32 -7.26
CA GLU A 58 -16.18 -1.07 -8.24
C GLU A 58 -16.14 0.36 -8.79
N GLU A 59 -15.78 1.32 -7.94
CA GLU A 59 -15.57 2.72 -8.31
C GLU A 59 -14.18 2.98 -8.93
N GLU A 60 -13.32 1.96 -8.99
CA GLU A 60 -11.97 2.11 -9.52
C GLU A 60 -11.99 2.40 -11.01
N ARG A 61 -11.39 3.53 -11.37
CA ARG A 61 -11.30 3.96 -12.75
C ARG A 61 -10.35 3.08 -13.53
N LEU A 62 -10.85 2.51 -14.63
CA LEU A 62 -10.04 1.75 -15.59
C LEU A 62 -9.58 2.67 -16.73
N ILE A 63 -8.30 2.53 -17.08
CA ILE A 63 -7.66 3.23 -18.20
C ILE A 63 -7.46 2.25 -19.35
N LEU A 64 -7.81 2.69 -20.56
CA LEU A 64 -7.62 1.96 -21.80
C LEU A 64 -6.26 2.28 -22.38
N ILE A 65 -5.36 1.31 -22.44
CA ILE A 65 -4.06 1.46 -23.11
C ILE A 65 -4.19 1.00 -24.56
N LYS A 66 -3.82 1.89 -25.50
CA LYS A 66 -3.79 1.61 -26.93
C LYS A 66 -2.35 1.58 -27.46
N PRO A 67 -1.91 0.46 -28.08
CA PRO A 67 -0.68 0.40 -28.85
C PRO A 67 -0.79 1.24 -30.14
N ALA A 68 0.35 1.71 -30.64
CA ALA A 68 0.38 2.50 -31.87
C ALA A 68 0.07 1.66 -33.13
N ASN A 69 0.41 0.37 -33.11
CA ASN A 69 0.40 -0.49 -34.29
C ASN A 69 -0.71 -1.54 -34.28
N SER A 70 -1.74 -1.39 -33.43
CA SER A 70 -2.80 -2.38 -33.28
C SER A 70 -4.07 -1.75 -32.71
N GLU A 71 -5.22 -2.31 -33.07
CA GLU A 71 -6.54 -1.88 -32.55
C GLU A 71 -6.86 -2.50 -31.18
N HIS A 72 -6.01 -3.41 -30.69
CA HIS A 72 -6.17 -4.05 -29.40
C HIS A 72 -6.09 -3.03 -28.26
N THR A 73 -7.03 -3.10 -27.34
CA THR A 73 -7.07 -2.24 -26.14
C THR A 73 -6.91 -3.08 -24.89
N PHE A 74 -6.10 -2.60 -23.96
CA PHE A 74 -5.95 -3.21 -22.65
C PHE A 74 -6.61 -2.33 -21.60
N LYS A 75 -7.31 -2.95 -20.65
CA LYS A 75 -7.91 -2.25 -19.51
C LYS A 75 -7.03 -2.47 -18.28
N VAL A 76 -6.59 -1.40 -17.65
CA VAL A 76 -5.74 -1.45 -16.45
C VAL A 76 -6.29 -0.48 -15.41
N SER A 77 -6.18 -0.82 -14.13
CA SER A 77 -6.55 0.11 -13.05
C SER A 77 -5.69 1.38 -13.11
N GLU A 78 -6.35 2.54 -13.00
CA GLU A 78 -5.67 3.83 -12.89
C GLU A 78 -4.71 3.84 -11.70
N THR A 79 -5.14 3.31 -10.55
CA THR A 79 -4.33 3.30 -9.33
C THR A 79 -3.01 2.56 -9.54
N LEU A 80 -3.06 1.37 -10.15
CA LEU A 80 -1.87 0.58 -10.45
C LEU A 80 -0.94 1.27 -11.45
N LEU A 81 -1.51 1.86 -12.51
CA LEU A 81 -0.77 2.66 -13.49
C LEU A 81 -0.05 3.84 -12.84
N CYS A 82 -0.76 4.62 -12.04
CA CYS A 82 -0.23 5.79 -11.33
C CYS A 82 0.84 5.42 -10.29
N GLN A 83 0.71 4.26 -9.63
CA GLN A 83 1.73 3.75 -8.71
C GLN A 83 3.03 3.33 -9.42
N SER A 84 2.93 2.91 -10.69
CA SER A 84 4.09 2.42 -11.43
C SER A 84 5.07 3.52 -11.85
N SER A 85 4.57 4.72 -12.18
CA SER A 85 5.39 5.83 -12.63
C SER A 85 4.65 7.16 -12.58
N ASP A 86 5.38 8.21 -12.17
CA ASP A 86 4.91 9.60 -12.16
C ASP A 86 4.47 10.11 -13.56
N TYR A 87 4.96 9.47 -14.62
CA TYR A 87 4.50 9.77 -15.98
C TYR A 87 3.00 9.52 -16.13
N PHE A 88 2.52 8.37 -15.66
CA PHE A 88 1.11 8.00 -15.78
C PHE A 88 0.22 8.85 -14.87
N VAL A 89 0.72 9.26 -13.71
CA VAL A 89 0.04 10.25 -12.85
C VAL A 89 -0.26 11.52 -13.65
N LYS A 90 0.73 12.06 -14.36
CA LYS A 90 0.55 13.28 -15.17
C LYS A 90 -0.32 13.07 -16.40
N ALA A 91 -0.22 11.91 -17.06
CA ALA A 91 -1.00 11.61 -18.25
C ALA A 91 -2.50 11.37 -17.94
N VAL A 92 -2.79 10.71 -16.81
CA VAL A 92 -4.15 10.28 -16.44
C VAL A 92 -4.85 11.26 -15.51
N GLN A 93 -4.13 11.99 -14.66
CA GLN A 93 -4.68 12.96 -13.70
C GLN A 93 -4.37 14.42 -14.06
N GLY A 94 -3.55 14.66 -15.09
CA GLY A 94 -3.23 16.01 -15.55
C GLY A 94 -4.27 16.62 -16.48
N ALA A 95 -3.97 17.80 -17.03
CA ALA A 95 -4.83 18.53 -17.97
C ALA A 95 -4.82 18.00 -19.42
N PHE A 96 -4.23 16.81 -19.64
CA PHE A 96 -4.15 16.20 -20.97
C PHE A 96 -5.49 15.56 -21.37
N LYS A 97 -5.79 15.51 -22.68
CA LYS A 97 -7.02 14.90 -23.22
C LYS A 97 -7.25 13.47 -22.72
N GLU A 98 -6.18 12.74 -22.41
CA GLU A 98 -6.20 11.35 -21.97
C GLU A 98 -6.86 11.20 -20.58
N ALA A 99 -6.71 12.21 -19.71
CA ALA A 99 -7.40 12.30 -18.43
C ALA A 99 -8.93 12.42 -18.58
N SER A 100 -9.44 13.00 -19.66
CA SER A 100 -10.88 13.07 -19.93
C SER A 100 -11.41 11.85 -20.68
N THR A 101 -10.57 11.22 -21.51
CA THR A 101 -10.99 10.11 -22.40
C THR A 101 -10.74 8.73 -21.80
N ALA A 102 -10.09 8.65 -20.63
CA ALA A 102 -9.66 7.41 -19.97
C ALA A 102 -8.91 6.45 -20.91
N THR A 103 -8.24 7.01 -21.93
CA THR A 103 -7.55 6.27 -22.98
C THR A 103 -6.16 6.84 -23.11
N LEU A 104 -5.15 6.02 -22.87
CA LEU A 104 -3.75 6.35 -22.99
C LEU A 104 -3.19 5.74 -24.28
N THR A 105 -2.66 6.57 -25.17
CA THR A 105 -2.06 6.10 -26.41
C THR A 105 -0.55 6.22 -26.28
N LEU A 106 0.18 5.11 -26.38
CA LEU A 106 1.64 5.12 -26.25
C LEU A 106 2.29 5.11 -27.64
N PRO A 107 2.77 6.26 -28.14
CA PRO A 107 3.41 6.33 -29.45
C PRO A 107 4.72 5.53 -29.44
N GLY A 108 4.84 4.56 -30.35
CA GLY A 108 6.05 3.73 -30.50
C GLY A 108 6.08 2.47 -29.63
N ALA A 109 5.08 2.24 -28.78
CA ALA A 109 4.97 0.98 -28.05
C ALA A 109 4.32 -0.11 -28.94
N SER A 110 5.01 -1.24 -29.11
CA SER A 110 4.44 -2.43 -29.74
C SER A 110 3.46 -3.12 -28.79
N LEU A 111 2.59 -3.98 -29.36
CA LEU A 111 1.65 -4.80 -28.60
C LEU A 111 2.39 -5.62 -27.51
N ASP A 112 3.50 -6.26 -27.88
CA ASP A 112 4.29 -7.10 -26.98
C ASP A 112 4.88 -6.32 -25.81
N THR A 113 5.31 -5.08 -26.07
CA THR A 113 5.86 -4.19 -25.02
C THR A 113 4.79 -3.84 -24.00
N ILE A 114 3.58 -3.52 -24.47
CA ILE A 114 2.46 -3.20 -23.58
C ILE A 114 2.01 -4.43 -22.80
N GLN A 115 1.97 -5.60 -23.44
CA GLN A 115 1.63 -6.85 -22.77
C GLN A 115 2.65 -7.21 -21.69
N LEU A 116 3.95 -7.05 -21.95
CA LEU A 116 5.01 -7.25 -20.96
C LEU A 116 4.90 -6.24 -19.82
N PHE A 117 4.63 -4.98 -20.12
CA PHE A 117 4.42 -3.94 -19.12
C PHE A 117 3.23 -4.26 -18.21
N ILE A 118 2.10 -4.68 -18.77
CA ILE A 118 0.93 -5.09 -18.00
C ILE A 118 1.26 -6.31 -17.13
N TYR A 119 1.94 -7.32 -17.69
CA TYR A 119 2.37 -8.47 -16.91
C TYR A 119 3.21 -8.06 -15.68
N TRP A 120 4.13 -7.12 -15.86
CA TRP A 120 4.96 -6.57 -14.77
C TRP A 120 4.16 -5.77 -13.74
N LEU A 121 3.04 -5.13 -14.11
CA LEU A 121 2.21 -4.42 -13.13
C LEU A 121 1.45 -5.35 -12.18
N TYR A 122 1.16 -6.59 -12.60
CA TYR A 122 0.37 -7.54 -11.83
C TYR A 122 1.21 -8.61 -11.11
N HIS A 123 2.53 -8.62 -11.29
CA HIS A 123 3.43 -9.67 -10.79
C HIS A 123 4.66 -9.09 -10.08
#